data_AF-A0A259CYV0-F1
#
_entry.id   AF-A0A259CYV0-F1
#
_cell.length_a   1.000
_cell.length_b   1.000
_cell.length_c   1.000
_cell.angle_alpha   90.00
_cell.angle_beta   90.00
_cell.angle_gamma   90.00
#
_symmetry.space_group_name_H-M   'P 1'
#
loop_
_entity.id
_entity.type
_entity.pdbx_description
1 polymer ?
#
loop_
_entity_poly.entity_id
_entity_poly.type
_entity_poly.pdbx_seq_one_letter_code
_entity_poly.pdbx_strand_id
1 'polypeptide(L)'
;MFRTLPIRVRLNISGAIAIVAVVVTAGVGLYGLVSGDQGLERQVIATKAIHHEMMGDMMHEGVEADVIHAVLLGPQALPEEHDALVAKVANDISVFRNSIAKLNELDLPVEVRGQVAAVIPIMEDYLTAGDATVKQAFQDQAAAQAALPGFLAKFNTLEAQMGRLGDLIQALGQETSQSAQQLDMLLIYILLAVSVATTLAMIYSAWYVTRSISKPIERLRGALRDVAQGDLGIRIGEITRDDDIGAIARDIDVVSERVKEAMDLQMALRAEG
;
A
#
# COMPACT_ATOMS: atom_id res chain seq x y z
N MET A 1 18.08 -21.21 -32.00
CA MET A 1 18.06 -22.37 -31.07
C MET A 1 16.67 -22.97 -30.83
N PHE A 2 15.58 -22.19 -30.73
CA PHE A 2 14.23 -22.72 -30.39
C PHE A 2 13.41 -23.38 -31.52
N ARG A 3 13.84 -23.28 -32.79
CA ARG A 3 13.09 -23.78 -33.96
C ARG A 3 13.15 -25.29 -34.20
N THR A 4 14.04 -26.00 -33.52
CA THR A 4 14.19 -27.47 -33.61
C THR A 4 13.59 -28.20 -32.41
N LEU A 5 13.05 -27.46 -31.43
CA LEU A 5 12.43 -28.06 -30.25
C LEU A 5 11.11 -28.74 -30.60
N PRO A 6 10.76 -29.86 -29.96
CA PRO A 6 9.47 -30.52 -30.16
C PRO A 6 8.32 -29.62 -29.66
N ILE A 7 7.14 -29.80 -30.24
CA ILE A 7 5.92 -29.01 -29.99
C ILE A 7 5.58 -28.99 -28.49
N ARG A 8 5.70 -30.15 -27.83
CA ARG A 8 5.46 -30.31 -26.38
C ARG A 8 6.31 -29.34 -25.54
N VAL A 9 7.57 -29.16 -25.89
CA VAL A 9 8.49 -28.29 -25.13
C VAL A 9 8.11 -26.83 -25.34
N ARG A 10 7.73 -26.44 -26.56
CA ARG A 10 7.28 -25.07 -26.86
C ARG A 10 6.00 -24.70 -26.10
N LEU A 11 5.02 -25.61 -26.04
CA LEU A 11 3.79 -25.41 -25.29
C LEU A 11 4.06 -25.31 -23.78
N ASN A 12 4.91 -26.19 -23.24
CA ASN A 12 5.31 -26.14 -21.82
C ASN A 12 6.03 -24.84 -21.47
N ILE A 13 6.92 -24.34 -22.34
CA ILE A 13 7.59 -23.04 -22.14
C ILE A 13 6.55 -21.90 -22.11
N SER A 14 5.60 -21.88 -23.04
CA SER A 14 4.55 -20.86 -23.05
C SER A 14 3.67 -20.92 -21.79
N GLY A 15 3.31 -22.12 -21.34
CA GLY A 15 2.56 -22.31 -20.10
C GLY A 15 3.35 -21.84 -18.87
N ALA A 16 4.64 -22.16 -18.81
CA ALA A 16 5.53 -21.73 -17.74
C ALA A 16 5.66 -20.19 -17.70
N ILE A 17 5.79 -19.53 -18.85
CA ILE A 17 5.82 -18.06 -18.94
C ILE A 17 4.54 -17.45 -18.37
N ALA A 18 3.37 -18.00 -18.70
CA ALA A 18 2.09 -17.51 -18.19
C ALA A 18 1.98 -17.66 -16.67
N ILE A 19 2.38 -18.82 -16.12
CA ILE A 19 2.37 -19.06 -14.68
C ILE A 19 3.34 -18.09 -13.97
N VAL A 20 4.56 -17.95 -14.47
CA VAL A 20 5.56 -17.04 -13.91
C VAL A 20 5.06 -15.60 -13.96
N ALA A 21 4.45 -15.16 -15.06
CA ALA A 21 3.87 -13.84 -15.17
C ALA A 21 2.83 -13.57 -14.06
N VAL A 22 1.91 -14.52 -13.84
CA VAL A 22 0.89 -14.41 -12.78
C VAL A 22 1.54 -14.37 -11.40
N VAL A 23 2.47 -15.29 -11.11
CA VAL A 23 3.11 -15.38 -9.80
C VAL A 23 3.93 -14.13 -9.48
N VAL A 24 4.66 -13.59 -10.46
CA VAL A 24 5.47 -12.38 -10.27
C VAL A 24 4.57 -11.16 -10.06
N THR A 25 3.55 -10.95 -10.89
CA THR A 25 2.63 -9.81 -10.72
C THR A 25 1.87 -9.90 -9.40
N ALA A 26 1.35 -11.09 -9.04
CA ALA A 26 0.66 -11.30 -7.77
C ALA A 26 1.62 -11.12 -6.57
N GLY A 27 2.85 -11.62 -6.66
CA GLY A 27 3.85 -11.48 -5.61
C GLY A 27 4.24 -10.02 -5.37
N VAL A 28 4.44 -9.23 -6.42
CA VAL A 28 4.71 -7.78 -6.30
C VAL A 28 3.50 -7.05 -5.72
N GLY A 29 2.29 -7.38 -6.15
CA GLY A 29 1.05 -6.80 -5.60
C GLY A 29 0.88 -7.10 -4.11
N LEU A 30 1.06 -8.37 -3.70
CA LEU A 30 0.98 -8.78 -2.29
C LEU A 30 2.09 -8.13 -1.44
N TYR A 31 3.31 -8.06 -1.96
CA TYR A 31 4.40 -7.37 -1.29
C TYR A 31 4.10 -5.88 -1.09
N GLY A 32 3.52 -5.21 -2.10
CA GLY A 32 3.08 -3.83 -1.99
C GLY A 32 2.02 -3.63 -0.90
N LEU A 33 1.04 -4.52 -0.82
CA LEU A 33 0.00 -4.48 0.22
C LEU A 33 0.58 -4.65 1.64
N VAL A 34 1.48 -5.62 1.83
CA VAL A 34 2.12 -5.85 3.14
C VAL A 34 3.06 -4.70 3.52
N SER A 35 3.77 -4.13 2.55
CA SER A 35 4.66 -2.99 2.80
C SER A 35 3.87 -1.72 3.16
N GLY A 36 2.69 -1.53 2.57
CA GLY A 36 1.80 -0.42 2.89
C GLY A 36 1.26 -0.46 4.33
N ASP A 37 1.07 -1.65 4.91
CA ASP A 37 0.55 -1.83 6.28
C ASP A 37 1.47 -1.17 7.34
N GLN A 38 2.79 -1.30 7.17
CA GLN A 38 3.77 -0.64 8.06
C GLN A 38 3.73 0.88 7.95
N GLY A 39 3.50 1.41 6.75
CA GLY A 39 3.32 2.85 6.53
C GLY A 39 2.04 3.36 7.19
N LEU A 40 0.96 2.59 7.08
CA LEU A 40 -0.33 2.90 7.69
C LEU A 40 -0.24 2.94 9.22
N GLU A 41 0.43 1.97 9.85
CA GLU A 41 0.61 1.92 11.30
C GLU A 41 1.31 3.18 11.83
N ARG A 42 2.40 3.62 11.18
CA ARG A 42 3.10 4.86 11.53
C ARG A 42 2.20 6.08 11.40
N GLN A 43 1.38 6.13 10.35
CA GLN A 43 0.45 7.23 10.12
C GLN A 43 -0.67 7.27 11.16
N VAL A 44 -1.16 6.11 11.61
CA VAL A 44 -2.10 6.00 12.74
C VAL A 44 -1.46 6.52 14.03
N ILE A 45 -0.21 6.18 14.32
CA ILE A 45 0.52 6.70 15.49
C ILE A 45 0.64 8.23 15.42
N ALA A 46 1.09 8.77 14.29
CA ALA A 46 1.20 10.22 14.10
C ALA A 46 -0.16 10.93 14.26
N THR A 47 -1.23 10.34 13.75
CA THR A 47 -2.59 10.89 13.85
C THR A 47 -3.09 10.90 15.29
N LYS A 48 -2.86 9.82 16.04
CA LYS A 48 -3.16 9.76 17.49
C LYS A 48 -2.34 10.77 18.28
N ALA A 49 -1.06 10.94 17.93
CA ALA A 49 -0.19 11.92 18.56
C ALA A 49 -0.72 13.34 18.38
N ILE A 50 -1.05 13.73 17.14
CA ILE A 50 -1.67 15.03 16.82
C ILE A 50 -2.98 15.21 17.60
N HIS A 51 -3.83 14.19 17.64
CA HIS A 51 -5.11 14.27 18.34
C HIS A 51 -4.93 14.52 19.85
N HIS A 52 -4.03 13.79 20.51
CA HIS A 52 -3.78 13.95 21.94
C HIS A 52 -3.06 15.25 22.28
N GLU A 53 -2.16 15.72 21.41
CA GLU A 53 -1.50 17.01 21.57
C GLU A 53 -2.49 18.16 21.44
N MET A 54 -3.33 18.16 20.40
CA MET A 54 -4.39 19.18 20.20
C MET A 54 -5.41 19.18 21.35
N MET A 55 -5.74 18.01 21.90
CA MET A 55 -6.58 17.92 23.10
C MET A 55 -5.88 18.53 24.32
N GLY A 56 -4.58 18.29 24.47
CA GLY A 56 -3.77 18.89 25.53
C GLY A 56 -3.71 20.41 25.41
N ASP A 57 -3.47 20.93 24.21
CA ASP A 57 -3.44 22.36 23.89
C ASP A 57 -4.78 23.03 24.20
N MET A 58 -5.89 22.43 23.75
CA MET A 58 -7.23 22.92 24.06
C MET A 58 -7.54 22.92 25.57
N MET A 59 -7.06 21.92 26.32
CA MET A 59 -7.22 21.91 27.79
C MET A 59 -6.30 22.90 28.50
N HIS A 60 -5.11 23.19 27.95
CA HIS A 60 -4.21 24.22 28.46
C HIS A 60 -4.85 25.59 28.40
N GLU A 61 -5.44 25.97 27.27
CA GLU A 61 -6.24 27.20 27.15
C GLU A 61 -7.51 27.15 28.03
N GLY A 62 -8.18 25.99 28.07
CA GLY A 62 -9.41 25.81 28.85
C GLY A 62 -9.23 26.03 30.36
N VAL A 63 -8.16 25.48 30.93
CA VAL A 63 -7.83 25.67 32.37
C VAL A 63 -7.46 27.12 32.66
N GLU A 64 -6.78 27.82 31.76
CA GLU A 64 -6.51 29.26 31.91
C GLU A 64 -7.82 30.05 31.99
N ALA A 65 -8.72 29.82 31.03
CA ALA A 65 -10.01 30.48 30.97
C ALA A 65 -10.83 30.24 32.25
N ASP A 66 -10.85 29.01 32.76
CA ASP A 66 -11.57 28.68 33.99
C ASP A 66 -10.97 29.35 35.22
N VAL A 67 -9.63 29.43 35.32
CA VAL A 67 -8.96 30.11 36.43
C VAL A 67 -9.29 31.60 36.42
N ILE A 68 -9.23 32.25 35.25
CA ILE A 68 -9.61 33.65 35.11
C ILE A 68 -11.08 33.85 35.46
N HIS A 69 -11.96 32.93 35.03
CA HIS A 69 -13.38 32.99 35.35
C HIS A 69 -13.65 32.84 36.85
N ALA A 70 -12.97 31.93 37.54
CA ALA A 70 -13.09 31.77 38.99
C ALA A 70 -12.68 33.05 39.73
N VAL A 71 -11.58 33.68 39.30
CA VAL A 71 -11.10 34.97 39.82
C VAL A 71 -12.11 36.10 39.57
N LEU A 72 -12.85 36.07 38.47
CA LEU A 72 -13.90 37.06 38.18
C LEU A 72 -15.12 36.88 39.09
N LEU A 73 -15.56 35.64 39.31
CA LEU A 73 -16.73 35.32 40.15
C LEU A 73 -16.48 35.63 41.64
N GLY A 74 -15.34 35.18 42.18
CA GLY A 74 -14.96 35.42 43.57
C GLY A 74 -15.93 34.83 44.62
N PRO A 75 -15.85 35.26 45.89
CA PRO A 75 -16.69 34.73 46.99
C PRO A 75 -18.19 35.00 46.86
N GLN A 76 -18.60 35.88 45.94
CA GLN A 76 -20.00 36.28 45.72
C GLN A 76 -20.69 35.40 44.67
N ALA A 77 -19.99 34.40 44.11
CA ALA A 77 -20.54 33.47 43.14
C ALA A 77 -21.81 32.80 43.66
N LEU A 78 -22.79 32.59 42.76
CA LEU A 78 -23.94 31.76 43.10
C LEU A 78 -23.46 30.32 43.37
N PRO A 79 -24.06 29.58 44.33
CA PRO A 79 -23.64 28.21 44.64
C PRO A 79 -23.59 27.29 43.42
N GLU A 80 -24.56 27.43 42.51
CA GLU A 80 -24.61 26.63 41.27
C GLU A 80 -23.45 26.95 40.31
N GLU A 81 -23.05 28.23 40.21
CA GLU A 81 -21.93 28.65 39.36
C GLU A 81 -20.59 28.22 39.95
N HIS A 82 -20.43 28.33 41.27
CA HIS A 82 -19.28 27.80 42.00
C HIS A 82 -19.10 26.31 41.74
N ASP A 83 -20.15 25.51 42.01
CA ASP A 83 -20.09 24.06 41.92
C ASP A 83 -19.85 23.60 40.47
N ALA A 84 -20.49 24.25 39.50
CA ALA A 84 -20.28 23.97 38.08
C ALA A 84 -18.84 24.26 37.63
N LEU A 85 -18.27 25.40 38.03
CA LEU A 85 -16.91 25.77 37.62
C LEU A 85 -15.85 24.88 38.29
N VAL A 86 -16.00 24.57 39.58
CA VAL A 86 -15.09 23.65 40.28
C VAL A 86 -15.12 22.25 39.65
N ALA A 87 -16.32 21.76 39.31
CA ALA A 87 -16.46 20.48 38.61
C ALA A 87 -15.83 20.51 37.21
N LYS A 88 -16.01 21.61 36.46
CA LYS A 88 -15.41 21.79 35.13
C LYS A 88 -13.88 21.79 35.20
N VAL A 89 -13.29 22.57 36.10
CA VAL A 89 -11.82 22.64 36.28
C VAL A 89 -11.26 21.27 36.63
N ALA A 90 -11.89 20.54 37.54
CA ALA A 90 -11.46 19.19 37.91
C ALA A 90 -11.53 18.21 36.73
N ASN A 91 -12.57 18.32 35.90
CA ASN A 91 -12.70 17.55 34.66
C ASN A 91 -11.60 17.92 33.65
N ASP A 92 -11.40 19.19 33.37
CA ASP A 92 -10.45 19.65 32.33
C ASP A 92 -9.01 19.30 32.71
N ILE A 93 -8.65 19.43 33.99
CA ILE A 93 -7.38 18.93 34.54
C ILE A 93 -7.23 17.42 34.31
N SER A 94 -8.28 16.64 34.57
CA SER A 94 -8.26 15.18 34.37
C SER A 94 -8.09 14.81 32.89
N VAL A 95 -8.81 15.50 32.00
CA VAL A 95 -8.73 15.30 30.55
C VAL A 95 -7.34 15.68 30.02
N PHE A 96 -6.74 16.77 30.51
CA PHE A 96 -5.40 17.17 30.12
C PHE A 96 -4.37 16.10 30.51
N ARG A 97 -4.37 15.68 31.79
CA ARG A 97 -3.49 14.61 32.27
C ARG A 97 -3.62 13.34 31.45
N ASN A 98 -4.85 12.92 31.17
CA ASN A 98 -5.11 11.72 30.38
C ASN A 98 -4.61 11.88 28.92
N SER A 99 -4.74 13.06 28.32
CA SER A 99 -4.27 13.30 26.95
C SER A 99 -2.75 13.18 26.85
N ILE A 100 -2.00 13.78 27.79
CA ILE A 100 -0.53 13.65 27.84
C ILE A 100 -0.11 12.22 28.21
N ALA A 101 -0.83 11.54 29.10
CA ALA A 101 -0.57 10.13 29.42
C ALA A 101 -0.76 9.23 28.19
N LYS A 102 -1.85 9.42 27.42
CA LYS A 102 -2.11 8.68 26.19
C LYS A 102 -1.06 8.96 25.12
N LEU A 103 -0.60 10.20 25.01
CA LEU A 103 0.50 10.55 24.14
C LEU A 103 1.79 9.81 24.52
N ASN A 104 2.09 9.71 25.83
CA ASN A 104 3.25 9.00 26.34
C ASN A 104 3.20 7.46 26.19
N GLU A 105 1.99 6.89 26.01
CA GLU A 105 1.79 5.46 25.72
C GLU A 105 2.09 5.09 24.25
N LEU A 106 2.14 6.07 23.34
CA LEU A 106 2.40 5.83 21.93
C LEU A 106 3.87 5.49 21.66
N ASP A 107 4.12 4.66 20.65
CA ASP A 107 5.48 4.38 20.17
C ASP A 107 6.01 5.55 19.33
N LEU A 108 6.43 6.61 20.04
CA LEU A 108 6.93 7.85 19.44
C LEU A 108 8.45 7.81 19.25
N PRO A 109 8.98 8.55 18.27
CA PRO A 109 10.42 8.78 18.13
C PRO A 109 11.04 9.32 19.42
N VAL A 110 12.33 9.03 19.63
CA VAL A 110 13.03 9.34 20.88
C VAL A 110 12.98 10.82 21.25
N GLU A 111 13.01 11.70 20.26
CA GLU A 111 12.96 13.15 20.45
C GLU A 111 11.59 13.61 20.94
N VAL A 112 10.51 13.19 20.27
CA VAL A 112 9.13 13.49 20.67
C VAL A 112 8.86 12.95 22.08
N ARG A 113 9.24 11.69 22.35
CA ARG A 113 9.09 11.06 23.66
C ARG A 113 9.83 11.81 24.77
N GLY A 114 11.04 12.28 24.47
CA GLY A 114 11.81 13.13 25.37
C GLY A 114 11.09 14.44 25.70
N GLN A 115 10.50 15.09 24.69
CA GLN A 115 9.73 16.32 24.89
C GLN A 115 8.43 16.08 25.68
N VAL A 116 7.71 14.99 25.41
CA VAL A 116 6.55 14.58 26.23
C VAL A 116 6.94 14.42 27.69
N ALA A 117 8.04 13.71 27.97
CA ALA A 117 8.53 13.52 29.33
C ALA A 117 8.92 14.85 30.01
N ALA A 118 9.44 15.81 29.25
CA ALA A 118 9.77 17.14 29.76
C ALA A 118 8.54 18.01 30.05
N VAL A 119 7.45 17.85 29.29
CA VAL A 119 6.18 18.57 29.48
C VAL A 119 5.47 18.12 30.75
N ILE A 120 5.50 16.83 31.10
CA ILE A 120 4.76 16.26 32.24
C ILE A 120 4.95 17.04 33.57
N PRO A 121 6.17 17.26 34.08
CA PRO A 121 6.34 17.98 35.35
C PRO A 121 5.89 19.46 35.26
N ILE A 122 6.06 20.10 34.11
CA ILE A 122 5.67 21.50 33.88
C ILE A 122 4.14 21.63 33.83
N MET A 123 3.48 20.66 33.20
CA MET A 123 2.04 20.52 33.18
C MET A 123 1.49 20.33 34.60
N GLU A 124 2.04 19.41 35.39
CA GLU A 124 1.56 19.19 36.76
C GLU A 124 1.72 20.44 37.65
N ASP A 125 2.83 21.17 37.50
CA ASP A 125 3.05 22.44 38.20
C ASP A 125 2.02 23.51 37.83
N TYR A 126 1.65 23.59 36.54
CA TYR A 126 0.61 24.50 36.03
C TYR A 126 -0.78 24.11 36.54
N LEU A 127 -1.17 22.84 36.42
CA LEU A 127 -2.50 22.35 36.82
C LEU A 127 -2.70 22.47 38.34
N THR A 128 -1.66 22.20 39.13
CA THR A 128 -1.69 22.37 40.59
C THR A 128 -1.87 23.85 40.97
N ALA A 129 -1.18 24.76 40.27
CA ALA A 129 -1.34 26.19 40.49
C ALA A 129 -2.75 26.68 40.07
N GLY A 130 -3.29 26.15 38.98
CA GLY A 130 -4.66 26.45 38.52
C GLY A 130 -5.70 26.06 39.56
N ASP A 131 -5.70 24.79 40.01
CA ASP A 131 -6.62 24.30 41.04
C ASP A 131 -6.52 25.09 42.35
N ALA A 132 -5.30 25.41 42.79
CA ALA A 132 -5.09 26.25 43.98
C ALA A 132 -5.64 27.67 43.80
N THR A 133 -5.45 28.28 42.62
CA THR A 133 -5.94 29.63 42.32
C THR A 133 -7.46 29.67 42.27
N VAL A 134 -8.11 28.66 41.68
CA VAL A 134 -9.59 28.53 41.66
C VAL A 134 -10.13 28.44 43.09
N LYS A 135 -9.56 27.56 43.93
CA LYS A 135 -9.97 27.43 45.34
C LYS A 135 -9.79 28.73 46.11
N GLN A 136 -8.68 29.42 45.89
CA GLN A 136 -8.40 30.69 46.53
C GLN A 136 -9.36 31.79 46.05
N ALA A 137 -9.74 31.81 44.76
CA ALA A 137 -10.64 32.83 44.21
C ALA A 137 -11.98 32.88 44.93
N PHE A 138 -12.54 31.72 45.27
CA PHE A 138 -13.81 31.64 46.01
C PHE A 138 -13.70 31.92 47.52
N GLN A 139 -12.48 31.92 48.08
CA GLN A 139 -12.25 32.24 49.49
C GLN A 139 -11.83 33.70 49.69
N ASP A 140 -10.89 34.18 48.86
CA ASP A 140 -10.32 35.51 48.88
C ASP A 140 -9.95 35.92 47.44
N GLN A 141 -10.86 36.66 46.81
CA GLN A 141 -10.68 37.15 45.44
C GLN A 141 -9.44 38.03 45.29
N ALA A 142 -9.14 38.87 46.29
CA ALA A 142 -8.02 39.80 46.22
C ALA A 142 -6.69 39.05 46.27
N ALA A 143 -6.59 38.03 47.14
CA ALA A 143 -5.43 37.16 47.17
C ALA A 143 -5.29 36.38 45.86
N ALA A 144 -6.37 35.86 45.28
CA ALA A 144 -6.33 35.12 44.02
C ALA A 144 -5.91 36.02 42.83
N GLN A 145 -6.40 37.26 42.77
CA GLN A 145 -5.94 38.26 41.81
C GLN A 145 -4.44 38.55 41.96
N ALA A 146 -3.93 38.61 43.19
CA ALA A 146 -2.50 38.79 43.45
C ALA A 146 -1.65 37.57 43.05
N ALA A 147 -2.23 36.36 43.08
CA ALA A 147 -1.56 35.11 42.66
C ALA A 147 -1.59 34.90 41.13
N LEU A 148 -2.55 35.51 40.43
CA LEU A 148 -2.77 35.32 38.99
C LEU A 148 -1.52 35.54 38.11
N PRO A 149 -0.65 36.56 38.34
CA PRO A 149 0.59 36.70 37.58
C PRO A 149 1.53 35.49 37.68
N GLY A 150 1.58 34.84 38.85
CA GLY A 150 2.38 33.63 39.06
C GLY A 150 1.80 32.41 38.34
N PHE A 151 0.47 32.29 38.28
CA PHE A 151 -0.20 31.29 37.47
C PHE A 151 0.06 31.50 35.97
N LEU A 152 -0.09 32.73 35.46
CA LEU A 152 0.17 33.07 34.06
C LEU A 152 1.64 32.83 33.65
N ALA A 153 2.59 33.02 34.56
CA ALA A 153 3.99 32.65 34.28
C ALA A 153 4.16 31.14 34.06
N LYS A 154 3.45 30.30 34.81
CA LYS A 154 3.43 28.84 34.60
C LYS A 154 2.71 28.47 33.32
N PHE A 155 1.60 29.14 33.01
CA PHE A 155 0.89 29.00 31.73
C PHE A 155 1.85 29.22 30.54
N ASN A 156 2.54 30.37 30.48
CA ASN A 156 3.47 30.70 29.40
C ASN A 156 4.64 29.71 29.32
N THR A 157 5.11 29.21 30.47
CA THR A 157 6.18 28.20 30.51
C THR A 157 5.71 26.89 29.88
N LEU A 158 4.48 26.46 30.18
CA LEU A 158 3.88 25.26 29.60
C LEU A 158 3.57 25.45 28.11
N GLU A 159 3.01 26.60 27.73
CA GLU A 159 2.71 26.98 26.34
C GLU A 159 3.95 26.81 25.44
N ALA A 160 5.09 27.35 25.86
CA ALA A 160 6.33 27.23 25.10
C ALA A 160 6.81 25.77 24.92
N GLN A 161 6.50 24.89 25.87
CA GLN A 161 6.88 23.46 25.81
C GLN A 161 5.89 22.64 24.99
N MET A 162 4.60 22.97 25.09
CA MET A 162 3.52 22.42 24.27
C MET A 162 3.70 22.80 22.81
N GLY A 163 4.00 24.08 22.51
CA GLY A 163 4.28 24.52 21.14
C GLY A 163 5.46 23.77 20.51
N ARG A 164 6.56 23.56 21.26
CA ARG A 164 7.67 22.71 20.79
C ARG A 164 7.25 21.25 20.58
N LEU A 165 6.40 20.72 21.45
CA LEU A 165 5.86 19.37 21.31
C LEU A 165 5.00 19.25 20.05
N GLY A 166 4.12 20.22 19.80
CA GLY A 166 3.30 20.34 18.59
C GLY A 166 4.14 20.40 17.32
N ASP A 167 5.19 21.25 17.29
CA ASP A 167 6.13 21.34 16.16
C ASP A 167 6.77 19.98 15.84
N LEU A 168 7.23 19.26 16.86
CA LEU A 168 7.85 17.93 16.72
C LEU A 168 6.85 16.88 16.22
N ILE A 169 5.61 16.89 16.73
CA ILE A 169 4.55 15.97 16.31
C ILE A 169 4.08 16.30 14.88
N GLN A 170 4.01 17.57 14.51
CA GLN A 170 3.68 18.00 13.16
C GLN A 170 4.76 17.57 12.17
N ALA A 171 6.03 17.74 12.52
CA ALA A 171 7.17 17.25 11.73
C ALA A 171 7.10 15.73 11.54
N LEU A 172 6.84 14.96 12.61
CA LEU A 172 6.63 13.52 12.55
C LEU A 172 5.51 13.13 11.58
N GLY A 173 4.37 13.81 11.65
CA GLY A 173 3.24 13.58 10.75
C GLY A 173 3.58 13.85 9.29
N GLN A 174 4.30 14.95 9.01
CA GLN A 174 4.73 15.30 7.66
C GLN A 174 5.75 14.31 7.10
N GLU A 175 6.77 13.94 7.88
CA GLU A 175 7.80 12.98 7.47
C GLU A 175 7.20 11.59 7.19
N THR A 176 6.30 11.14 8.06
CA THR A 176 5.60 9.86 7.89
C THR A 176 4.75 9.85 6.64
N SER A 177 3.98 10.92 6.40
CA SER A 177 3.13 11.06 5.21
C SER A 177 3.95 11.11 3.92
N GLN A 178 5.02 11.92 3.88
CA GLN A 178 5.89 12.03 2.71
C GLN A 178 6.60 10.70 2.39
N SER A 179 7.11 10.02 3.42
CA SER A 179 7.78 8.73 3.26
C SER A 179 6.83 7.65 2.75
N ALA A 180 5.59 7.62 3.27
CA ALA A 180 4.55 6.71 2.80
C ALA A 180 4.19 6.96 1.33
N GLN A 181 3.97 8.23 0.95
CA GLN A 181 3.65 8.60 -0.43
C GLN A 181 4.77 8.23 -1.42
N GLN A 182 6.05 8.43 -1.05
CA GLN A 182 7.17 8.08 -1.90
C GLN A 182 7.29 6.56 -2.09
N LEU A 183 7.10 5.78 -1.02
CA LEU A 183 7.14 4.32 -1.08
C LEU A 183 5.97 3.77 -1.91
N ASP A 184 4.75 4.28 -1.69
CA ASP A 184 3.56 3.88 -2.45
C ASP A 184 3.73 4.15 -3.94
N MET A 185 4.22 5.34 -4.30
CA MET A 185 4.50 5.71 -5.69
C MET A 185 5.53 4.79 -6.33
N LEU A 186 6.62 4.47 -5.61
CA LEU A 186 7.63 3.53 -6.09
C LEU A 186 7.04 2.14 -6.35
N LEU A 187 6.24 1.61 -5.41
CA LEU A 187 5.60 0.31 -5.51
C LEU A 187 4.61 0.26 -6.68
N ILE A 188 3.84 1.33 -6.90
CA ILE A 188 2.96 1.48 -8.07
C ILE A 188 3.76 1.45 -9.37
N TYR A 189 4.87 2.18 -9.47
CA TYR A 189 5.71 2.17 -10.67
C TYR A 189 6.34 0.80 -10.92
N ILE A 190 6.80 0.09 -9.88
CA ILE A 190 7.32 -1.27 -10.00
C ILE A 190 6.22 -2.22 -10.48
N LEU A 191 5.03 -2.15 -9.87
CA LEU A 191 3.88 -2.98 -10.28
C LEU A 191 3.48 -2.71 -11.73
N LEU A 192 3.46 -1.44 -12.15
CA LEU A 192 3.16 -1.06 -13.53
C LEU A 192 4.23 -1.60 -14.49
N ALA A 193 5.51 -1.39 -14.19
CA ALA A 193 6.62 -1.87 -15.02
C ALA A 193 6.61 -3.39 -15.17
N VAL A 194 6.40 -4.12 -14.08
CA VAL A 194 6.28 -5.58 -14.07
C VAL A 194 5.06 -6.02 -14.87
N SER A 195 3.90 -5.39 -14.68
CA SER A 195 2.67 -5.72 -15.41
C SER A 195 2.80 -5.50 -16.91
N VAL A 196 3.44 -4.40 -17.33
CA VAL A 196 3.75 -4.14 -18.74
C VAL A 196 4.72 -5.19 -19.28
N ALA A 197 5.80 -5.50 -18.56
CA ALA A 197 6.78 -6.50 -18.98
C ALA A 197 6.17 -7.90 -19.13
N THR A 198 5.35 -8.34 -18.17
CA THR A 198 4.68 -9.65 -18.23
C THR A 198 3.63 -9.71 -19.33
N THR A 199 2.89 -8.62 -19.57
CA THR A 199 1.95 -8.50 -20.69
C THR A 199 2.66 -8.61 -22.03
N LEU A 200 3.77 -7.89 -22.21
CA LEU A 200 4.57 -7.97 -23.43
C LEU A 200 5.16 -9.37 -23.64
N ALA A 201 5.62 -10.03 -22.56
CA ALA A 201 6.10 -11.40 -22.61
C ALA A 201 4.99 -12.39 -23.03
N MET A 202 3.77 -12.20 -22.54
CA MET A 202 2.61 -12.99 -22.95
C MET A 202 2.22 -12.77 -24.42
N ILE A 203 2.17 -11.51 -24.87
CA ILE A 203 1.91 -11.17 -26.28
C ILE A 203 2.96 -11.83 -27.18
N TYR A 204 4.23 -11.73 -26.80
CA TYR A 204 5.34 -12.36 -27.52
C TYR A 204 5.20 -13.88 -27.55
N SER A 205 4.87 -14.52 -26.41
CA SER A 205 4.67 -15.98 -26.33
C SER A 205 3.50 -16.43 -27.20
N ALA A 206 2.36 -15.73 -27.16
CA ALA A 206 1.19 -16.02 -27.97
C ALA A 206 1.48 -15.88 -29.48
N TRP A 207 2.18 -14.80 -29.86
CA TRP A 207 2.65 -14.59 -31.23
C TRP A 207 3.60 -15.70 -31.67
N TYR A 208 4.53 -16.09 -30.80
CA TYR A 208 5.50 -17.15 -31.07
C TYR A 208 4.83 -18.51 -31.26
N VAL A 209 3.90 -18.91 -30.39
CA VAL A 209 3.11 -20.14 -30.52
C VAL A 209 2.30 -20.14 -31.81
N THR A 210 1.60 -19.04 -32.10
CA THR A 210 0.80 -18.90 -33.33
C THR A 210 1.64 -19.09 -34.59
N ARG A 211 2.84 -18.48 -34.63
CA ARG A 211 3.73 -18.56 -35.79
C ARG A 211 4.46 -19.91 -35.89
N SER A 212 4.80 -20.53 -34.77
CA SER A 212 5.63 -21.74 -34.73
C SER A 212 4.84 -23.05 -34.76
N ILE A 213 3.57 -23.04 -34.31
CA ILE A 213 2.70 -24.21 -34.19
C ILE A 213 1.44 -24.02 -35.03
N SER A 214 0.60 -23.02 -34.72
CA SER A 214 -0.74 -22.91 -35.32
C SER A 214 -0.73 -22.71 -36.84
N LYS A 215 0.06 -21.74 -37.35
CA LYS A 215 0.17 -21.49 -38.80
C LYS A 215 0.71 -22.70 -39.60
N PRO A 216 1.78 -23.38 -39.17
CA PRO A 216 2.25 -24.59 -39.85
C PRO A 216 1.26 -25.75 -39.81
N ILE A 217 0.56 -25.98 -38.70
CA ILE A 217 -0.49 -27.01 -38.62
C ILE A 217 -1.63 -26.69 -39.60
N GLU A 218 -2.02 -25.42 -39.71
CA GLU A 218 -3.03 -24.99 -40.67
C GLU A 218 -2.60 -25.23 -42.13
N ARG A 219 -1.32 -25.02 -42.46
CA ARG A 219 -0.76 -25.36 -43.77
C ARG A 219 -0.76 -26.86 -44.04
N LEU A 220 -0.35 -27.69 -43.06
CA LEU A 220 -0.41 -29.15 -43.18
C LEU A 220 -1.84 -29.63 -43.40
N ARG A 221 -2.81 -29.06 -42.68
CA ARG A 221 -4.24 -29.35 -42.86
C ARG A 221 -4.72 -29.00 -44.27
N GLY A 222 -4.26 -27.87 -44.82
CA GLY A 222 -4.56 -27.46 -46.20
C GLY A 222 -4.01 -28.48 -47.20
N ALA A 223 -2.72 -28.80 -47.12
CA ALA A 223 -2.09 -29.72 -48.06
C ALA A 223 -2.66 -31.16 -47.98
N LEU A 224 -2.99 -31.64 -46.77
CA LEU A 224 -3.71 -32.92 -46.61
C LEU A 224 -5.07 -32.93 -47.31
N ARG A 225 -5.77 -31.79 -47.30
CA ARG A 225 -7.06 -31.66 -47.99
C ARG A 225 -6.89 -31.71 -49.51
N ASP A 226 -5.80 -31.18 -50.05
CA ASP A 226 -5.51 -31.21 -51.49
C ASP A 226 -5.13 -32.64 -51.94
N VAL A 227 -4.31 -33.34 -51.16
CA VAL A 227 -3.99 -34.78 -51.36
C VAL A 227 -5.28 -35.62 -51.34
N ALA A 228 -6.17 -35.37 -50.39
CA ALA A 228 -7.46 -36.06 -50.31
C ALA A 228 -8.40 -35.78 -51.50
N GLN A 229 -8.20 -34.67 -52.22
CA GLN A 229 -8.92 -34.33 -53.45
C GLN A 229 -8.28 -34.91 -54.72
N GLY A 230 -7.18 -35.66 -54.57
CA GLY A 230 -6.49 -36.36 -55.67
C GLY A 230 -5.25 -35.64 -56.20
N ASP A 231 -4.84 -34.51 -55.61
CA ASP A 231 -3.58 -33.85 -55.98
C ASP A 231 -2.40 -34.49 -55.23
N LEU A 232 -1.94 -35.63 -55.75
CA LEU A 232 -0.82 -36.42 -55.18
C LEU A 232 0.56 -35.89 -55.61
N GLY A 233 0.62 -34.81 -56.39
CA GLY A 233 1.87 -34.22 -56.87
C GLY A 233 2.53 -33.26 -55.88
N ILE A 234 1.81 -32.84 -54.83
CA ILE A 234 2.27 -31.85 -53.86
C ILE A 234 3.29 -32.50 -52.91
N ARG A 235 4.53 -31.98 -52.91
CA ARG A 235 5.57 -32.31 -51.93
C ARG A 235 5.54 -31.29 -50.79
N ILE A 236 5.06 -31.70 -49.62
CA ILE A 236 4.91 -30.87 -48.42
C ILE A 236 6.24 -30.81 -47.63
N GLY A 237 7.06 -31.86 -47.74
CA GLY A 237 8.32 -32.06 -47.04
C GLY A 237 9.48 -31.17 -47.48
N GLU A 238 9.35 -30.38 -48.56
CA GLU A 238 10.32 -29.34 -48.92
C GLU A 238 10.37 -28.18 -47.91
N ILE A 239 9.41 -28.14 -46.97
CA ILE A 239 9.50 -27.30 -45.78
C ILE A 239 10.58 -27.88 -44.87
N THR A 240 11.84 -27.44 -45.05
CA THR A 240 13.00 -27.81 -44.24
C THR A 240 12.82 -27.39 -42.77
N ARG A 241 12.09 -28.19 -42.00
CA ARG A 241 11.97 -28.09 -40.55
C ARG A 241 12.42 -29.40 -39.90
N ASP A 242 13.23 -29.22 -38.87
CA ASP A 242 13.79 -30.29 -38.05
C ASP A 242 13.05 -30.33 -36.70
N ASP A 243 11.72 -30.38 -36.76
CA ASP A 243 10.83 -30.52 -35.61
C ASP A 243 9.66 -31.48 -35.93
N ASP A 244 8.81 -31.76 -34.95
CA ASP A 244 7.68 -32.71 -35.10
C ASP A 244 6.78 -32.38 -36.30
N ILE A 245 6.65 -31.10 -36.67
CA ILE A 245 5.85 -30.65 -37.82
C ILE A 245 6.53 -31.07 -39.13
N GLY A 246 7.86 -30.92 -39.22
CA GLY A 246 8.62 -31.38 -40.37
C GLY A 246 8.65 -32.90 -40.51
N ALA A 247 8.65 -33.63 -39.39
CA ALA A 247 8.52 -35.09 -39.41
C ALA A 247 7.16 -35.52 -39.99
N ILE A 248 6.06 -34.93 -39.51
CA ILE A 248 4.71 -35.19 -40.04
C ILE A 248 4.62 -34.86 -41.54
N ALA A 249 5.21 -33.74 -41.98
CA ALA A 249 5.23 -33.36 -43.39
C ALA A 249 5.90 -34.43 -44.28
N ARG A 250 7.05 -34.96 -43.84
CA ARG A 250 7.77 -36.03 -44.55
C ARG A 250 6.99 -37.34 -44.57
N ASP A 251 6.33 -37.69 -43.47
CA ASP A 251 5.50 -38.89 -43.39
C ASP A 251 4.31 -38.81 -44.38
N ILE A 252 3.71 -37.62 -44.54
CA ILE A 252 2.63 -37.40 -45.52
C ILE A 252 3.15 -37.56 -46.95
N ASP A 253 4.33 -36.99 -47.28
CA ASP A 253 4.93 -37.14 -48.62
C ASP A 253 5.14 -38.61 -48.99
N VAL A 254 5.64 -39.42 -48.05
CA VAL A 254 5.84 -40.86 -48.25
C VAL A 254 4.50 -41.57 -48.51
N VAL A 255 3.43 -41.18 -47.81
CA VAL A 255 2.10 -41.77 -48.02
C VAL A 255 1.54 -41.37 -49.39
N SER A 256 1.62 -40.09 -49.77
CA SER A 256 1.15 -39.60 -51.07
C SER A 256 1.87 -40.28 -52.22
N GLU A 257 3.19 -40.47 -52.12
CA GLU A 257 4.02 -41.18 -53.10
C GLU A 257 3.57 -42.64 -53.27
N ARG A 258 3.36 -43.35 -52.16
CA ARG A 258 2.85 -44.73 -52.19
C ARG A 258 1.44 -44.85 -52.78
N VAL A 259 0.55 -43.90 -52.47
CA VAL A 259 -0.81 -43.88 -53.03
C VAL A 259 -0.75 -43.64 -54.54
N LYS A 260 0.11 -42.72 -54.99
CA LYS A 260 0.31 -42.43 -56.41
C LYS A 260 0.83 -43.66 -57.16
N GLU A 261 1.88 -44.30 -56.65
CA GLU A 261 2.44 -45.53 -57.24
C GLU A 261 1.38 -46.64 -57.35
N ALA A 262 0.54 -46.82 -56.32
CA ALA A 262 -0.53 -47.81 -56.34
C ALA A 262 -1.63 -47.49 -57.38
N MET A 263 -2.00 -46.20 -57.52
CA MET A 263 -2.96 -45.77 -58.53
C MET A 263 -2.41 -45.94 -59.95
N ASP A 264 -1.15 -45.56 -60.18
CA ASP A 264 -0.48 -45.71 -61.47
C ASP A 264 -0.38 -47.19 -61.88
N LEU A 265 -0.04 -48.07 -60.93
CA LEU A 265 -0.03 -49.52 -61.14
C LEU A 265 -1.42 -50.06 -61.49
N GLN A 266 -2.47 -49.60 -60.81
CA GLN A 266 -3.84 -50.02 -61.10
C GLN A 266 -4.32 -49.51 -62.47
N MET A 267 -3.92 -48.31 -62.88
CA MET A 267 -4.22 -47.79 -64.23
C MET A 267 -3.49 -48.58 -65.31
N ALA A 268 -2.21 -48.93 -65.11
CA ALA A 268 -1.46 -49.78 -66.04
C ALA A 268 -2.12 -51.16 -66.21
N LEU A 269 -2.50 -51.80 -65.11
CA LEU A 269 -3.20 -53.10 -65.14
C LEU A 269 -4.57 -53.04 -65.84
N ARG A 270 -5.27 -51.90 -65.79
CA ARG A 270 -6.53 -51.69 -66.51
C ARG A 270 -6.35 -51.36 -68.00
N ALA A 271 -5.18 -50.90 -68.41
CA ALA A 271 -4.88 -50.61 -69.80
C ALA A 271 -4.40 -51.85 -70.58
N GLU A 272 -3.90 -52.87 -69.87
CA GLU A 272 -3.40 -54.14 -70.43
C GLU A 272 -4.47 -55.25 -70.54
N GLY A 273 -5.65 -55.08 -69.92
CA GLY A 273 -6.77 -56.03 -69.95
C GLY A 273 -7.98 -55.50 -70.70
#